data_AF-A0A4Q3YMU2-F1
#
_entry.id   AF-A0A4Q3YMU2-F1
#
_cell.length_a   1.000
_cell.length_b   1.000
_cell.length_c   1.000
_cell.angle_alpha   90.00
_cell.angle_beta   90.00
_cell.angle_gamma   90.00
#
_symmetry.space_group_name_H-M   'P 1'
#
loop_
_entity.id
_entity.type
_entity.pdbx_description
1 polymer ?
#
loop_
_entity_poly.entity_id
_entity_poly.type
_entity_poly.pdbx_seq_one_letter_code
_entity_poly.pdbx_strand_id
1 'polypeptide(L)'
;AGRPVRDARPCIVAHAHYPEFVEELLDRLGNLKLDYRLVITTTPEANDEVRRRLNLRDAQAEVWVNENRGRDVLPFLKACDRLLNEGAGIVLKVHGKKSPHLRDGQRWRAEMLDELMTPERVASALEAFAVHSNLGMVGPAGHWLSSTDHMGGNADGIERLTRRLDLQDNILGQSGFFAGTMFWVRLEAIGTLLDAALEETEFESESGAIDGTTAHACERLLASIVIASGFRIALSDDPASSVPPAPSVRYRYLPNAPH
;
A
#
# COMPACT_ATOMS: atom_id res chain seq x y z
N ALA A 1 25.68 -12.21 -13.27
CA ALA A 1 24.57 -13.04 -12.74
C ALA A 1 23.36 -12.83 -13.64
N GLY A 2 22.72 -13.89 -14.12
CA GLY A 2 21.49 -13.75 -14.92
C GLY A 2 20.39 -13.13 -14.08
N ARG A 3 19.61 -12.21 -14.65
CA ARG A 3 18.40 -11.68 -14.00
C ARG A 3 17.50 -12.89 -13.64
N PRO A 4 16.99 -13.00 -12.41
CA PRO A 4 16.05 -14.07 -12.07
C PRO A 4 14.87 -14.06 -13.04
N VAL A 5 14.37 -15.24 -13.40
CA VAL A 5 13.14 -15.37 -14.21
C VAL A 5 12.03 -14.68 -13.44
N ARG A 6 11.41 -13.66 -14.03
CA ARG A 6 10.33 -12.91 -13.37
C ARG A 6 9.16 -13.85 -13.08
N ASP A 7 8.74 -13.94 -11.81
CA ASP A 7 7.48 -14.61 -11.45
C ASP A 7 6.34 -13.71 -11.94
N ALA A 8 5.54 -14.23 -12.88
CA ALA A 8 4.43 -13.48 -13.48
C ALA A 8 3.23 -13.37 -12.54
N ARG A 9 3.17 -14.18 -11.47
CA ARG A 9 2.07 -14.13 -10.50
C ARG A 9 2.16 -12.85 -9.69
N PRO A 10 1.06 -12.10 -9.54
CA PRO A 10 1.03 -11.01 -8.58
C PRO A 10 1.20 -11.55 -7.16
N CYS A 11 1.82 -10.73 -6.31
CA CYS A 11 1.94 -10.99 -4.89
C CYS A 11 0.94 -10.13 -4.13
N ILE A 12 0.31 -10.69 -3.11
CA ILE A 12 -0.61 -9.99 -2.24
C ILE A 12 0.06 -9.90 -0.88
N VAL A 13 0.35 -8.67 -0.45
CA VAL A 13 0.94 -8.38 0.86
C VAL A 13 -0.16 -7.79 1.73
N ALA A 14 -0.64 -8.59 2.67
CA ALA A 14 -1.74 -8.23 3.56
C ALA A 14 -1.23 -8.05 5.00
N HIS A 15 -1.44 -6.87 5.58
CA HIS A 15 -1.12 -6.64 7.00
C HIS A 15 -2.32 -6.94 7.90
N ALA A 16 -2.20 -7.95 8.75
CA ALA A 16 -3.26 -8.50 9.59
C ALA A 16 -2.96 -8.31 11.09
N HIS A 17 -2.82 -7.05 11.54
CA HIS A 17 -2.78 -6.71 12.97
C HIS A 17 -4.06 -7.13 13.72
N TYR A 18 -5.20 -7.05 13.03
CA TYR A 18 -6.49 -7.56 13.49
C TYR A 18 -6.76 -8.91 12.81
N PRO A 19 -6.67 -10.06 13.52
CA PRO A 19 -6.76 -11.37 12.89
C PRO A 19 -8.08 -11.64 12.17
N GLU A 20 -9.17 -11.00 12.57
CA GLU A 20 -10.48 -11.11 11.90
C GLU A 20 -10.45 -10.66 10.44
N PHE A 21 -9.49 -9.81 10.05
CA PHE A 21 -9.30 -9.42 8.66
C PHE A 21 -8.94 -10.60 7.75
N VAL A 22 -8.33 -11.67 8.28
CA VAL A 22 -7.93 -12.83 7.47
C VAL A 22 -9.14 -13.50 6.82
N GLU A 23 -10.29 -13.59 7.51
CA GLU A 23 -11.49 -14.20 6.94
C GLU A 23 -12.04 -13.36 5.77
N GLU A 24 -12.18 -12.05 5.97
CA GLU A 24 -12.61 -11.12 4.93
C GLU A 24 -11.66 -11.14 3.72
N LEU A 25 -10.35 -11.16 3.97
CA LEU A 25 -9.34 -11.27 2.93
C LEU A 25 -9.53 -12.55 2.12
N LEU A 26 -9.64 -13.71 2.77
CA LEU A 26 -9.81 -15.00 2.09
C LEU A 26 -11.12 -15.09 1.32
N ASP A 27 -12.20 -14.49 1.81
CA ASP A 27 -13.48 -14.43 1.10
C ASP A 27 -13.36 -13.63 -0.20
N ARG A 28 -12.65 -12.49 -0.16
CA ARG A 28 -12.38 -11.68 -1.36
C ARG A 28 -11.47 -12.42 -2.34
N LEU A 29 -10.39 -13.02 -1.84
CA LEU A 29 -9.45 -13.79 -2.66
C LEU A 29 -10.09 -15.02 -3.32
N GLY A 30 -11.00 -15.71 -2.61
CA GLY A 30 -11.72 -16.87 -3.15
C GLY A 30 -12.61 -16.55 -4.34
N ASN A 31 -12.99 -15.28 -4.53
CA ASN A 31 -13.73 -14.82 -5.70
C ASN A 31 -12.84 -14.49 -6.90
N LEU A 32 -11.51 -14.42 -6.72
CA LEU A 32 -10.56 -14.09 -7.77
C LEU A 32 -10.20 -15.36 -8.56
N LYS A 33 -10.32 -15.29 -9.89
CA LYS A 33 -9.81 -16.34 -10.80
C LYS A 33 -8.34 -16.07 -11.13
N LEU A 34 -7.50 -16.03 -10.09
CA LEU A 34 -6.12 -15.57 -10.17
C LEU A 34 -5.19 -16.53 -9.42
N ASP A 35 -4.08 -16.90 -10.03
CA ASP A 35 -2.96 -17.52 -9.31
C ASP A 35 -2.09 -16.40 -8.70
N TYR A 36 -1.88 -16.44 -7.40
CA TYR A 36 -1.19 -15.40 -6.65
C TYR A 36 -0.33 -15.99 -5.54
N ARG A 37 0.68 -15.21 -5.13
CA ARG A 37 1.41 -15.47 -3.88
C ARG A 37 0.79 -14.64 -2.76
N LEU A 38 0.56 -15.23 -1.59
CA LEU A 38 0.02 -14.52 -0.43
C LEU A 38 1.07 -14.43 0.68
N VAL A 39 1.41 -13.20 1.06
CA VAL A 39 2.26 -12.88 2.21
C VAL A 39 1.40 -12.12 3.22
N ILE A 40 1.24 -12.68 4.42
CA ILE A 40 0.55 -12.02 5.53
C ILE A 40 1.59 -11.52 6.52
N THR A 41 1.64 -10.21 6.73
CA THR A 41 2.43 -9.63 7.83
C THR A 41 1.54 -9.47 9.05
N THR A 42 2.05 -9.79 10.23
CA THR A 42 1.30 -9.74 11.50
C THR A 42 2.24 -9.44 12.66
N THR A 43 1.69 -9.25 13.86
CA THR A 43 2.44 -9.04 15.10
C THR A 43 2.55 -10.32 15.92
N PRO A 44 3.50 -10.44 16.87
CA PRO A 44 3.60 -11.62 17.74
C PRO A 44 2.30 -11.98 18.43
N GLU A 45 1.53 -10.98 18.89
CA GLU A 45 0.27 -11.17 19.61
C GLU A 45 -0.84 -11.73 18.72
N ALA A 46 -0.82 -11.38 17.43
CA ALA A 46 -1.83 -11.79 16.46
C ALA A 46 -1.45 -13.10 15.71
N ASN A 47 -0.19 -13.54 15.78
CA ASN A 47 0.35 -14.64 14.98
C ASN A 47 -0.46 -15.94 15.10
N ASP A 48 -0.74 -16.39 16.32
CA ASP A 48 -1.38 -17.68 16.55
C ASP A 48 -2.81 -17.70 16.00
N GLU A 49 -3.54 -16.60 16.20
CA GLU A 49 -4.90 -16.45 15.69
C GLU A 49 -4.94 -16.31 14.16
N VAL A 50 -3.99 -15.59 13.56
CA VAL A 50 -3.83 -15.51 12.09
C VAL A 50 -3.59 -16.91 11.50
N ARG A 51 -2.65 -17.68 12.06
CA ARG A 51 -2.35 -19.05 11.60
C ARG A 51 -3.54 -19.98 11.80
N ARG A 52 -4.26 -19.87 12.92
CA ARG A 52 -5.48 -20.64 13.18
C ARG A 52 -6.54 -20.39 12.09
N ARG A 53 -6.78 -19.12 11.72
CA ARG A 53 -7.75 -18.75 10.68
C ARG A 53 -7.36 -19.25 9.29
N LEU A 54 -6.07 -19.17 8.93
CA LEU A 54 -5.56 -19.76 7.69
C LEU A 54 -5.80 -21.27 7.64
N ASN A 55 -5.46 -21.99 8.72
CA ASN A 55 -5.64 -23.44 8.81
C ASN A 55 -7.12 -23.85 8.71
N LEU A 56 -8.04 -23.11 9.33
CA LEU A 56 -9.48 -23.38 9.23
C LEU A 56 -10.03 -23.29 7.81
N ARG A 57 -9.37 -22.52 6.94
CA ARG A 57 -9.77 -22.31 5.54
C ARG A 57 -8.89 -23.08 4.56
N ASP A 58 -7.96 -23.90 5.06
CA ASP A 58 -6.93 -24.59 4.27
C ASP A 58 -6.19 -23.63 3.31
N ALA A 59 -5.97 -22.38 3.76
CA ALA A 59 -5.42 -21.32 2.95
C ALA A 59 -3.89 -21.30 3.05
N GLN A 60 -3.22 -21.34 1.89
CA GLN A 60 -1.77 -21.25 1.80
C GLN A 60 -1.33 -19.78 1.83
N ALA A 61 -0.53 -19.41 2.84
CA ALA A 61 0.04 -18.09 2.98
C ALA A 61 1.39 -18.14 3.70
N GLU A 62 2.31 -17.26 3.31
CA GLU A 62 3.54 -17.03 4.04
C GLU A 62 3.28 -16.02 5.17
N VAL A 63 3.46 -16.42 6.43
CA VAL A 63 3.16 -15.56 7.59
C VAL A 63 4.44 -14.97 8.18
N TRP A 64 4.52 -13.65 8.17
CA TRP A 64 5.66 -12.85 8.59
C TRP A 64 5.34 -12.11 9.89
N VAL A 65 5.94 -12.56 10.98
CA VAL A 65 5.76 -11.96 12.31
C VAL A 65 6.77 -10.84 12.49
N ASN A 66 6.29 -9.64 12.78
CA ASN A 66 7.09 -8.43 12.94
C ASN A 66 6.65 -7.70 14.21
N GLU A 67 7.59 -7.03 14.88
CA GLU A 67 7.26 -6.08 15.94
C GLU A 67 6.24 -5.04 15.46
N ASN A 68 5.36 -4.60 16.35
CA ASN A 68 4.33 -3.61 16.01
C ASN A 68 4.93 -2.19 15.90
N ARG A 69 5.68 -1.97 14.83
CA ARG A 69 6.47 -0.77 14.56
C ARG A 69 6.38 -0.40 13.10
N GLY A 70 6.16 0.89 12.83
CA GLY A 70 5.89 1.37 11.47
C GLY A 70 4.59 0.83 10.85
N ARG A 71 3.68 0.29 11.68
CA ARG A 71 2.32 -0.16 11.31
C ARG A 71 2.33 -1.16 10.15
N ASP A 72 1.48 -0.94 9.15
CA ASP A 72 1.41 -1.70 7.92
C ASP A 72 2.48 -1.29 6.89
N VAL A 73 3.22 -0.20 7.11
CA VAL A 73 4.18 0.35 6.16
C VAL A 73 5.53 -0.36 6.26
N LEU A 74 6.14 -0.42 7.44
CA LEU A 74 7.46 -1.06 7.60
C LEU A 74 7.43 -2.55 7.24
N PRO A 75 6.48 -3.38 7.73
CA PRO A 75 6.38 -4.78 7.33
C PRO A 75 6.14 -4.94 5.82
N PHE A 76 5.41 -4.01 5.19
CA PHE A 76 5.22 -4.01 3.74
C PHE A 76 6.53 -3.74 2.99
N LEU A 77 7.33 -2.76 3.41
CA LEU A 77 8.63 -2.47 2.79
C LEU A 77 9.58 -3.67 2.92
N LYS A 78 9.65 -4.29 4.10
CA LYS A 78 10.43 -5.53 4.32
C LYS A 78 9.98 -6.67 3.40
N ALA A 79 8.67 -6.85 3.24
CA ALA A 79 8.12 -7.87 2.34
C ALA A 79 8.45 -7.55 0.87
N CYS A 80 8.32 -6.29 0.45
CA CYS A 80 8.60 -5.86 -0.92
C CYS A 80 10.08 -6.00 -1.29
N ASP A 81 11.00 -5.67 -0.39
CA ASP A 81 12.44 -5.84 -0.60
C ASP A 81 12.78 -7.31 -0.92
N ARG A 82 12.28 -8.25 -0.10
CA ARG A 82 12.45 -9.68 -0.41
C ARG A 82 11.78 -10.07 -1.73
N LEU A 83 10.52 -9.68 -1.93
CA LEU A 83 9.77 -10.06 -3.13
C LEU A 83 10.45 -9.54 -4.41
N LEU A 84 11.04 -8.34 -4.37
CA LEU A 84 11.81 -7.77 -5.47
C LEU A 84 13.05 -8.62 -5.76
N ASN A 85 13.79 -9.02 -4.71
CA ASN A 85 14.95 -9.91 -4.80
C ASN A 85 14.60 -11.32 -5.34
N GLU A 86 13.38 -11.78 -5.10
CA GLU A 86 12.84 -13.03 -5.65
C GLU A 86 12.29 -12.89 -7.09
N GLY A 87 12.28 -11.68 -7.65
CA GLY A 87 11.83 -11.42 -9.02
C GLY A 87 10.32 -11.21 -9.18
N ALA A 88 9.60 -10.90 -8.10
CA ALA A 88 8.19 -10.49 -8.18
C ALA A 88 8.06 -9.14 -8.90
N GLY A 89 7.03 -9.01 -9.76
CA GLY A 89 6.79 -7.79 -10.51
C GLY A 89 5.77 -6.85 -9.85
N ILE A 90 4.58 -7.37 -9.58
CA ILE A 90 3.41 -6.60 -9.17
C ILE A 90 2.94 -7.06 -7.78
N VAL A 91 2.65 -6.10 -6.90
CA VAL A 91 2.17 -6.33 -5.54
C VAL A 91 0.85 -5.60 -5.30
N LEU A 92 -0.14 -6.29 -4.73
CA LEU A 92 -1.27 -5.67 -4.05
C LEU A 92 -0.95 -5.51 -2.57
N LYS A 93 -1.00 -4.28 -2.06
CA LYS A 93 -0.91 -3.96 -0.64
C LYS A 93 -2.31 -3.72 -0.07
N VAL A 94 -2.67 -4.46 0.98
CA VAL A 94 -3.93 -4.28 1.74
C VAL A 94 -3.70 -4.48 3.24
N HIS A 95 -4.62 -4.01 4.08
CA HIS A 95 -4.51 -4.20 5.52
C HIS A 95 -5.87 -4.24 6.26
N GLY A 96 -5.86 -4.84 7.44
CA GLY A 96 -7.03 -4.93 8.33
C GLY A 96 -7.18 -3.77 9.32
N LYS A 97 -6.32 -2.74 9.28
CA LYS A 97 -6.31 -1.64 10.25
C LYS A 97 -7.70 -1.02 10.41
N LYS A 98 -8.13 -0.88 11.66
CA LYS A 98 -9.35 -0.15 12.03
C LYS A 98 -9.04 1.34 12.10
N SER A 99 -9.97 2.16 11.60
CA SER A 99 -9.88 3.62 11.65
C SER A 99 -10.95 4.19 12.60
N PRO A 100 -10.79 4.07 13.93
CA PRO A 100 -11.78 4.50 14.91
C PRO A 100 -12.00 6.02 14.91
N HIS A 101 -11.04 6.78 14.39
CA HIS A 101 -11.13 8.24 14.27
C HIS A 101 -12.02 8.71 13.11
N LEU A 102 -12.35 7.82 12.16
CA LEU A 102 -13.26 8.13 11.06
C LEU A 102 -14.70 7.80 11.47
N ARG A 103 -15.65 8.63 11.05
CA ARG A 103 -17.09 8.46 11.36
C ARG A 103 -17.62 7.09 10.93
N ASP A 104 -17.07 6.50 9.87
CA ASP A 104 -17.45 5.17 9.37
C ASP A 104 -16.21 4.42 8.82
N GLY A 105 -15.24 4.17 9.71
CA GLY A 105 -13.96 3.55 9.34
C GLY A 105 -14.07 2.12 8.79
N GLN A 106 -15.13 1.38 9.13
CA GLN A 106 -15.38 0.04 8.58
C GLN A 106 -15.80 0.12 7.12
N ARG A 107 -16.81 0.97 6.82
CA ARG A 107 -17.23 1.21 5.44
C ARG A 107 -16.10 1.79 4.61
N TRP A 108 -15.33 2.72 5.16
CA TRP A 108 -14.16 3.29 4.50
C TRP A 108 -13.15 2.22 4.04
N ARG A 109 -12.84 1.26 4.92
CA ARG A 109 -11.95 0.14 4.59
C ARG A 109 -12.57 -0.80 3.56
N ALA A 110 -13.85 -1.12 3.71
CA ALA A 110 -14.57 -1.97 2.75
C ALA A 110 -14.60 -1.36 1.35
N GLU A 111 -14.85 -0.05 1.22
CA GLU A 111 -14.84 0.67 -0.06
C GLU A 111 -13.46 0.60 -0.74
N MET A 112 -12.35 0.78 0.00
CA MET A 112 -11.00 0.62 -0.56
C MET A 112 -10.71 -0.82 -1.01
N LEU A 113 -11.16 -1.82 -0.24
CA LEU A 113 -10.98 -3.22 -0.61
C LEU A 113 -11.83 -3.57 -1.84
N ASP A 114 -13.06 -3.06 -1.95
CA ASP A 114 -13.91 -3.24 -3.13
C ASP A 114 -13.25 -2.63 -4.37
N GLU A 115 -12.72 -1.41 -4.25
CA GLU A 115 -12.03 -0.73 -5.35
C GLU A 115 -10.76 -1.45 -5.82
N LEU A 116 -10.14 -2.31 -5.00
CA LEU A 116 -8.89 -2.98 -5.36
C LEU A 116 -9.03 -4.49 -5.61
N MET A 117 -10.08 -5.12 -5.07
CA MET A 117 -10.17 -6.58 -4.95
C MET A 117 -11.45 -7.21 -5.53
N THR A 118 -12.33 -6.46 -6.21
CA THR A 118 -13.36 -7.15 -7.01
C THR A 118 -12.71 -7.84 -8.22
N PRO A 119 -13.28 -8.94 -8.74
CA PRO A 119 -12.74 -9.62 -9.91
C PRO A 119 -12.49 -8.68 -11.10
N GLU A 120 -13.38 -7.72 -11.34
CA GLU A 120 -13.29 -6.74 -12.42
C GLU A 120 -12.13 -5.75 -12.18
N ARG A 121 -11.99 -5.25 -10.95
CA ARG A 121 -10.91 -4.31 -10.58
C ARG A 121 -9.55 -4.97 -10.66
N VAL A 122 -9.43 -6.21 -10.18
CA VAL A 122 -8.18 -6.98 -10.25
C VAL A 122 -7.79 -7.27 -11.70
N ALA A 123 -8.74 -7.75 -12.53
CA ALA A 123 -8.48 -8.02 -13.94
C ALA A 123 -8.02 -6.77 -14.69
N SER A 124 -8.74 -5.66 -14.50
CA SER A 124 -8.43 -4.36 -15.14
C SER A 124 -7.05 -3.83 -14.72
N ALA A 125 -6.71 -3.89 -13.43
CA ALA A 125 -5.41 -3.45 -12.94
C ALA A 125 -4.27 -4.30 -13.52
N LEU A 126 -4.40 -5.63 -13.49
CA LEU A 126 -3.35 -6.54 -14.01
C LEU A 126 -3.18 -6.40 -15.53
N GLU A 127 -4.28 -6.25 -16.28
CA GLU A 127 -4.22 -5.97 -17.73
C GLU A 127 -3.48 -4.65 -17.98
N ALA A 128 -3.81 -3.59 -17.25
CA ALA A 128 -3.13 -2.31 -17.38
C ALA A 128 -1.63 -2.39 -17.07
N PHE A 129 -1.22 -3.14 -16.03
CA PHE A 129 0.21 -3.38 -15.74
C PHE A 129 0.92 -4.19 -16.82
N ALA A 130 0.21 -5.11 -17.48
CA ALA A 130 0.76 -5.92 -18.58
C ALA A 130 0.95 -5.07 -19.86
N VAL A 131 -0.01 -4.20 -20.17
CA VAL A 131 0.02 -3.35 -21.37
C VAL A 131 0.94 -2.14 -21.19
N HIS A 132 0.96 -1.52 -20.01
CA HIS A 132 1.67 -0.27 -19.76
C HIS A 132 2.86 -0.48 -18.83
N SER A 133 4.06 -0.62 -19.42
CA SER A 133 5.30 -0.79 -18.66
C SER A 133 5.64 0.40 -17.75
N ASN A 134 5.15 1.60 -18.08
CA ASN A 134 5.31 2.81 -17.28
C ASN A 134 4.23 3.00 -16.20
N LEU A 135 3.24 2.11 -16.08
CA LEU A 135 2.31 2.12 -14.94
C LEU A 135 3.03 1.60 -13.70
N GLY A 136 3.12 2.45 -12.67
CA GLY A 136 3.82 2.15 -11.42
C GLY A 136 2.88 1.83 -10.26
N MET A 137 1.72 2.46 -10.19
CA MET A 137 0.79 2.29 -9.07
C MET A 137 -0.66 2.51 -9.49
N VAL A 138 -1.56 1.69 -8.95
CA VAL A 138 -3.02 1.84 -9.08
C VAL A 138 -3.61 1.82 -7.68
N GLY A 139 -4.30 2.88 -7.28
CA GLY A 139 -4.95 2.93 -5.96
C GLY A 139 -6.46 3.16 -6.05
N PRO A 140 -7.15 3.09 -4.91
CA PRO A 140 -8.61 3.08 -4.87
C PRO A 140 -9.19 4.44 -5.29
N ALA A 141 -10.08 4.42 -6.28
CA ALA A 141 -10.79 5.59 -6.76
C ALA A 141 -11.55 6.28 -5.61
N GLY A 142 -11.54 7.62 -5.58
CA GLY A 142 -12.14 8.41 -4.50
C GLY A 142 -11.31 8.53 -3.21
N HIS A 143 -10.14 7.87 -3.15
CA HIS A 143 -9.22 7.93 -2.01
C HIS A 143 -7.86 8.58 -2.33
N TRP A 144 -7.75 9.20 -3.50
CA TRP A 144 -6.60 10.00 -3.91
C TRP A 144 -6.72 11.42 -3.35
N LEU A 145 -5.81 11.79 -2.44
CA LEU A 145 -5.81 13.06 -1.71
C LEU A 145 -4.55 13.88 -2.02
N SER A 146 -4.65 15.20 -1.83
CA SER A 146 -3.55 16.14 -2.04
C SER A 146 -2.48 15.97 -0.98
N SER A 147 -1.23 15.71 -1.39
CA SER A 147 -0.13 15.55 -0.42
C SER A 147 0.19 16.87 0.29
N THR A 148 0.03 18.02 -0.38
CA THR A 148 0.28 19.35 0.20
C THR A 148 -0.79 19.73 1.23
N ASP A 149 -2.06 19.48 0.93
CA ASP A 149 -3.17 19.89 1.81
C ASP A 149 -3.27 18.99 3.05
N HIS A 150 -2.63 17.83 3.02
CA HIS A 150 -2.64 16.83 4.08
C HIS A 150 -1.24 16.49 4.61
N MET A 151 -0.29 17.43 4.55
CA MET A 151 1.04 17.25 5.15
C MET A 151 0.95 17.03 6.66
N GLY A 152 0.05 17.75 7.35
CA GLY A 152 -0.18 17.61 8.78
C GLY A 152 1.13 17.70 9.61
N GLY A 153 1.30 16.80 10.57
CA GLY A 153 2.51 16.71 11.40
C GLY A 153 3.69 16.01 10.73
N ASN A 154 3.62 15.67 9.44
CA ASN A 154 4.63 14.86 8.77
C ASN A 154 5.79 15.65 8.14
N ALA A 155 5.80 16.98 8.26
CA ALA A 155 6.75 17.83 7.54
C ALA A 155 8.21 17.39 7.73
N ASP A 156 8.66 17.19 8.97
CA ASP A 156 10.03 16.78 9.28
C ASP A 156 10.36 15.38 8.73
N GLY A 157 9.39 14.46 8.79
CA GLY A 157 9.52 13.11 8.24
C GLY A 157 9.63 13.11 6.73
N ILE A 158 8.80 13.90 6.07
CA ILE A 158 8.81 14.08 4.62
C ILE A 158 10.11 14.73 4.18
N GLU A 159 10.56 15.78 4.86
CA GLU A 159 11.80 16.47 4.52
C GLU A 159 13.01 15.53 4.66
N ARG A 160 13.08 14.76 5.76
CA ARG A 160 14.14 13.75 5.97
C ARG A 160 14.16 12.72 4.85
N LEU A 161 13.01 12.17 4.48
CA LEU A 161 12.92 11.15 3.43
C LEU A 161 13.21 11.74 2.04
N THR A 162 12.73 12.95 1.75
CA THR A 162 12.99 13.66 0.49
C THR A 162 14.50 13.83 0.28
N ARG A 163 15.22 14.29 1.31
CA ARG A 163 16.69 14.42 1.25
C ARG A 163 17.39 13.07 1.12
N ARG A 164 16.96 12.04 1.86
CA ARG A 164 17.57 10.70 1.80
C ARG A 164 17.41 10.04 0.43
N LEU A 165 16.29 10.30 -0.22
CA LEU A 165 15.91 9.72 -1.51
C LEU A 165 16.29 10.60 -2.71
N ASP A 166 16.96 11.74 -2.47
CA ASP A 166 17.33 12.74 -3.49
C ASP A 166 16.13 13.17 -4.36
N LEU A 167 14.97 13.36 -3.73
CA LEU A 167 13.77 13.82 -4.41
C LEU A 167 13.81 15.34 -4.58
N GLN A 168 13.19 15.84 -5.65
CA GLN A 168 13.08 17.27 -5.91
C GLN A 168 12.26 17.98 -4.81
N ASP A 169 12.64 19.20 -4.42
CA ASP A 169 12.03 19.93 -3.30
C ASP A 169 10.50 20.12 -3.42
N ASN A 170 9.97 20.27 -4.64
CA ASN A 170 8.53 20.43 -4.88
C ASN A 170 7.83 19.13 -5.29
N ILE A 171 8.34 17.95 -4.93
CA ILE A 171 7.74 16.68 -5.36
C ILE A 171 6.32 16.49 -4.81
N LEU A 172 6.04 16.96 -3.59
CA LEU A 172 4.70 16.86 -2.99
C LEU A 172 3.66 17.70 -3.75
N GLY A 173 4.04 18.86 -4.25
CA GLY A 173 3.14 19.74 -5.02
C GLY A 173 2.79 19.19 -6.41
N GLN A 174 3.45 18.10 -6.82
CA GLN A 174 3.28 17.46 -8.12
C GLN A 174 2.46 16.16 -8.04
N SER A 175 2.02 15.76 -6.83
CA SER A 175 1.34 14.48 -6.61
C SER A 175 0.29 14.55 -5.49
N GLY A 176 -0.50 13.49 -5.41
CA GLY A 176 -1.27 13.13 -4.23
C GLY A 176 -0.72 11.88 -3.54
N PHE A 177 -1.53 11.29 -2.68
CA PHE A 177 -1.32 9.99 -2.05
C PHE A 177 -2.65 9.25 -1.91
N PHE A 178 -2.59 7.92 -1.75
CA PHE A 178 -3.76 7.11 -1.43
C PHE A 178 -3.96 7.03 0.07
N ALA A 179 -5.02 7.66 0.57
CA ALA A 179 -5.36 7.61 1.97
C ALA A 179 -5.69 6.18 2.40
N GLY A 180 -5.04 5.70 3.46
CA GLY A 180 -5.18 4.32 3.93
C GLY A 180 -4.17 3.36 3.32
N THR A 181 -3.20 3.87 2.56
CA THR A 181 -2.02 3.12 2.11
C THR A 181 -2.32 1.72 1.52
N MET A 182 -3.40 1.59 0.75
CA MET A 182 -3.74 0.39 -0.03
C MET A 182 -3.68 0.70 -1.52
N PHE A 183 -3.06 -0.17 -2.31
CA PHE A 183 -2.87 0.01 -3.75
C PHE A 183 -2.24 -1.24 -4.37
N TRP A 184 -2.33 -1.34 -5.69
CA TRP A 184 -1.43 -2.14 -6.51
C TRP A 184 -0.18 -1.33 -6.86
N VAL A 185 0.99 -1.97 -6.90
CA VAL A 185 2.27 -1.33 -7.24
C VAL A 185 3.17 -2.27 -8.04
N ARG A 186 3.89 -1.72 -9.01
CA ARG A 186 5.04 -2.38 -9.63
C ARG A 186 6.24 -2.19 -8.72
N LEU A 187 6.88 -3.27 -8.27
CA LEU A 187 7.97 -3.18 -7.29
C LEU A 187 9.14 -2.31 -7.77
N GLU A 188 9.46 -2.37 -9.06
CA GLU A 188 10.49 -1.51 -9.66
C GLU A 188 10.20 -0.01 -9.50
N ALA A 189 8.93 0.38 -9.36
CA ALA A 189 8.52 1.78 -9.20
C ALA A 189 8.75 2.33 -7.78
N ILE A 190 8.96 1.46 -6.79
CA ILE A 190 9.31 1.85 -5.42
C ILE A 190 10.74 1.42 -5.06
N GLY A 191 11.54 0.99 -6.05
CA GLY A 191 12.90 0.48 -5.85
C GLY A 191 13.78 1.45 -5.05
N THR A 192 13.76 2.74 -5.38
CA THR A 192 14.52 3.78 -4.65
C THR A 192 14.20 3.83 -3.15
N LEU A 193 12.95 3.57 -2.77
CA LEU A 193 12.56 3.53 -1.35
C LEU A 193 13.06 2.25 -0.66
N LEU A 194 13.07 1.12 -1.38
CA LEU A 194 13.59 -0.14 -0.86
C LEU A 194 15.11 -0.07 -0.69
N ASP A 195 15.82 0.47 -1.69
CA ASP A 195 17.27 0.68 -1.69
C ASP A 195 17.72 1.66 -0.61
N ALA A 196 16.84 2.56 -0.16
CA ALA A 196 17.13 3.45 0.94
C ALA A 196 17.37 2.72 2.26
N ALA A 197 16.99 1.43 2.37
CA ALA A 197 17.26 0.56 3.51
C ALA A 197 16.90 1.24 4.85
N LEU A 198 15.66 1.72 4.95
CA LEU A 198 15.16 2.35 6.18
C LEU A 198 15.26 1.35 7.35
N GLU A 199 15.91 1.77 8.43
CA GLU A 199 16.09 0.94 9.61
C GLU A 199 14.82 0.88 10.43
N GLU A 200 14.62 -0.23 11.12
CA GLU A 200 13.47 -0.43 11.99
C GLU A 200 13.39 0.60 13.13
N THR A 201 14.54 1.05 13.64
CA THR A 201 14.69 2.09 14.68
C THR A 201 14.22 3.48 14.22
N GLU A 202 14.12 3.72 12.91
CA GLU A 202 13.59 4.97 12.35
C GLU A 202 12.06 5.01 12.35
N PHE A 203 11.41 3.88 12.61
CA PHE A 203 9.97 3.79 12.73
C PHE A 203 9.55 3.76 14.19
N GLU A 204 8.47 4.47 14.45
CA GLU A 204 7.88 4.59 15.78
C GLU A 204 7.18 3.28 16.15
N SER A 205 7.34 2.89 17.41
CA SER A 205 6.49 1.85 18.02
C SER A 205 5.03 2.30 17.99
N GLU A 206 4.12 1.36 17.77
CA GLU A 206 2.70 1.67 17.69
C GLU A 206 2.14 2.23 19.00
N SER A 207 1.65 3.47 18.97
CA SER A 207 1.12 4.20 20.12
C SER A 207 -0.25 4.83 19.87
N GLY A 208 -0.90 4.53 18.74
CA GLY A 208 -2.16 5.15 18.33
C GLY A 208 -2.00 6.52 17.67
N ALA A 209 -0.77 6.96 17.36
CA ALA A 209 -0.52 8.24 16.69
C ALA A 209 -1.31 8.35 15.37
N ILE A 210 -2.06 9.43 15.20
CA ILE A 210 -2.88 9.62 13.98
C ILE A 210 -2.10 10.29 12.83
N ASP A 211 -0.93 10.87 13.13
CA ASP A 211 -0.07 11.53 12.16
C ASP A 211 1.37 11.69 12.70
N GLY A 212 2.29 12.20 11.87
CA GLY A 212 3.63 12.65 12.30
C GLY A 212 4.64 11.53 12.55
N THR A 213 4.43 10.36 11.94
CA THR A 213 5.32 9.20 12.06
C THR A 213 6.05 8.94 10.76
N THR A 214 7.17 8.22 10.79
CA THR A 214 7.88 7.80 9.57
C THR A 214 6.98 7.00 8.62
N ALA A 215 6.06 6.20 9.16
CA ALA A 215 5.07 5.48 8.36
C ALA A 215 4.13 6.43 7.60
N HIS A 216 3.63 7.49 8.24
CA HIS A 216 2.78 8.47 7.57
C HIS A 216 3.57 9.32 6.56
N ALA A 217 4.82 9.68 6.86
CA ALA A 217 5.69 10.36 5.89
C ALA A 217 5.92 9.50 4.64
N CYS A 218 6.15 8.19 4.81
CA CYS A 218 6.22 7.25 3.70
C CYS A 218 4.91 7.18 2.91
N GLU A 219 3.74 7.13 3.58
CA GLU A 219 2.43 7.15 2.90
C GLU A 219 2.28 8.38 2.01
N ARG A 220 2.64 9.58 2.50
CA ARG A 220 2.54 10.85 1.74
C ARG A 220 3.50 10.91 0.55
N LEU A 221 4.65 10.27 0.66
CA LEU A 221 5.69 10.29 -0.38
C LEU A 221 5.61 9.13 -1.37
N LEU A 222 4.89 8.05 -1.08
CA LEU A 222 4.99 6.83 -1.87
C LEU A 222 4.66 7.04 -3.36
N ALA A 223 3.58 7.75 -3.66
CA ALA A 223 3.21 8.05 -5.04
C ALA A 223 4.18 9.06 -5.68
N SER A 224 4.68 10.01 -4.90
CA SER A 224 5.73 10.95 -5.33
C SER A 224 7.02 10.23 -5.73
N ILE A 225 7.40 9.18 -5.00
CA ILE A 225 8.56 8.33 -5.29
C ILE A 225 8.33 7.54 -6.59
N VAL A 226 7.13 7.01 -6.79
CA VAL A 226 6.75 6.32 -8.04
C VAL A 226 6.88 7.25 -9.24
N ILE A 227 6.39 8.49 -9.12
CA ILE A 227 6.50 9.51 -10.17
C ILE A 227 7.97 9.89 -10.42
N ALA A 228 8.74 10.14 -9.36
CA ALA A 228 10.17 10.47 -9.46
C ALA A 228 10.98 9.33 -10.11
N SER A 229 10.53 8.09 -9.97
CA SER A 229 11.11 6.90 -10.61
C SER A 229 10.70 6.74 -12.08
N GLY A 230 9.97 7.71 -12.65
CA GLY A 230 9.56 7.73 -14.06
C GLY A 230 8.28 6.95 -14.39
N PHE A 231 7.51 6.56 -13.37
CA PHE A 231 6.26 5.84 -13.55
C PHE A 231 5.03 6.72 -13.35
N ARG A 232 3.89 6.31 -13.90
CA ARG A 232 2.59 6.98 -13.69
C ARG A 232 1.77 6.29 -12.60
N ILE A 233 0.86 7.09 -12.03
CA ILE A 233 -0.19 6.67 -11.09
C ILE A 233 -1.51 6.61 -11.86
N ALA A 234 -2.38 5.66 -11.52
CA ALA A 234 -3.76 5.62 -11.99
C ALA A 234 -4.73 5.27 -10.85
N LEU A 235 -6.02 5.45 -11.11
CA LEU A 235 -7.10 5.05 -10.21
C LEU A 235 -7.66 3.69 -10.64
N SER A 236 -8.27 2.97 -9.70
CA SER A 236 -8.85 1.65 -9.92
C SER A 236 -10.03 1.62 -10.91
N ASP A 237 -10.68 2.76 -11.13
CA ASP A 237 -11.77 2.90 -12.09
C ASP A 237 -11.32 3.11 -13.53
N ASP A 238 -10.10 3.61 -13.74
CA ASP A 238 -9.47 3.75 -15.05
C ASP A 238 -7.94 3.54 -14.98
N PRO A 239 -7.46 2.30 -14.77
CA PRO A 239 -6.03 2.01 -14.62
C PRO A 239 -5.24 2.20 -15.92
N ALA A 240 -5.92 2.16 -17.07
CA ALA A 240 -5.32 2.39 -18.39
C ALA A 240 -5.04 3.89 -18.66
N SER A 241 -5.68 4.81 -17.95
CA SER A 241 -5.55 6.25 -18.18
C SER A 241 -4.10 6.75 -18.14
N SER A 242 -3.69 7.45 -19.19
CA SER A 242 -2.42 8.19 -19.19
C SER A 242 -2.52 9.56 -18.52
N VAL A 243 -3.71 9.98 -18.11
CA VAL A 243 -3.95 11.28 -17.47
C VAL A 243 -3.70 11.13 -15.95
N PRO A 244 -2.80 11.93 -15.35
CA PRO A 244 -2.60 11.90 -13.91
C PRO A 244 -3.89 12.21 -13.14
N PRO A 245 -4.18 11.49 -12.05
CA PRO A 245 -5.38 11.73 -11.27
C PRO A 245 -5.33 13.08 -10.55
N ALA A 246 -6.44 13.82 -10.61
CA ALA A 246 -6.62 15.03 -9.83
C ALA A 246 -6.98 14.65 -8.37
N PRO A 247 -6.33 15.24 -7.35
CA PRO A 247 -6.71 15.04 -5.96
C PRO A 247 -8.17 15.37 -5.67
N SER A 248 -8.76 14.62 -4.74
CA SER A 248 -10.15 14.83 -4.33
C SER A 248 -10.29 16.14 -3.55
N VAL A 249 -11.09 17.08 -4.07
CA VAL A 249 -11.34 18.39 -3.44
C VAL A 249 -12.20 18.26 -2.17
N ARG A 250 -13.10 17.27 -2.13
CA ARG A 250 -13.92 16.95 -0.96
C ARG A 250 -13.78 15.47 -0.64
N TYR A 251 -13.25 15.18 0.54
CA TYR A 251 -13.11 13.80 0.99
C TYR A 251 -14.20 13.45 2.00
N ARG A 252 -15.06 12.49 1.64
CA ARG A 252 -16.25 12.08 2.41
C ARG A 252 -15.95 11.71 3.87
N TYR A 253 -14.74 11.24 4.15
CA TYR A 253 -14.36 10.67 5.45
C TYR A 253 -13.65 11.64 6.38
N LEU A 254 -13.18 12.80 5.88
CA LEU A 254 -12.62 13.86 6.71
C LEU A 254 -13.69 14.93 6.95
N PRO A 255 -13.85 15.43 8.20
CA PRO A 255 -14.72 16.56 8.45
C PRO A 255 -14.14 17.79 7.73
N ASN A 256 -14.88 18.32 6.75
CA ASN A 256 -14.66 19.56 5.99
C ASN A 256 -13.20 20.07 5.94
N ALA A 257 -12.52 19.84 4.80
CA ALA A 257 -11.42 20.71 4.39
C ALA A 257 -11.92 22.17 4.45
N PRO A 258 -11.13 23.12 5.01
CA PRO A 258 -11.60 24.49 5.19
C PRO A 258 -12.02 25.11 3.86
N HIS A 259 -13.10 25.90 3.91
CA HIS A 259 -13.63 26.69 2.81
C HIS A 259 -12.62 27.69 2.26
#